data_AF-A0A9P6MJ01-F1
#
_entry.id   AF-A0A9P6MJ01-F1
#
_cell.length_a   1.000
_cell.length_b   1.000
_cell.length_c   1.000
_cell.angle_alpha   90.00
_cell.angle_beta   90.00
_cell.angle_gamma   90.00
#
_symmetry.space_group_name_H-M   'P 1'
#
loop_
_entity.id
_entity.type
_entity.pdbx_description
1 polymer ?
#
loop_
_entity_poly.entity_id
_entity_poly.type
_entity_poly.pdbx_seq_one_letter_code
_entity_poly.pdbx_strand_id
1 'polypeptide(L)'
;MGLWYVAQNVQVPILNILESTNVLSQNVLGIYLEQNSGATLKETAPGGEITFGGVNSERFTGDVTYVNNIASQQWTIAVGGMKVGNTVINTDGAMAAIDTGTTAMLVPQSIANAINGAIPGALTSTSAGGNWFLPCSGNTAVSITFGTFTIDIPYTSLAIQSTAMKTSSGTYCQSAAMFPTGSTATVEEWLIGDVVLSNVYTVFDFGTNAANGGRIGFAKLGSGGNSTSASSSGSPKSVLKPALLLQAAVFASISALFALF
;
A
#
# COMPACT_ATOMS: atom_id res chain seq x y z
N MET A 1 -12.24 -10.29 0.28
CA MET A 1 -11.95 -11.19 -0.85
C MET A 1 -10.44 -11.30 -0.95
N GLY A 2 -9.91 -12.50 -0.86
CA GLY A 2 -8.47 -12.72 -0.99
C GLY A 2 -8.02 -12.58 -2.43
N LEU A 3 -7.06 -11.69 -2.70
CA LEU A 3 -6.46 -11.51 -4.02
C LEU A 3 -5.16 -12.33 -4.15
N TRP A 4 -5.11 -13.52 -3.56
CA TRP A 4 -3.92 -14.38 -3.58
C TRP A 4 -4.04 -15.54 -4.58
N TYR A 5 -2.94 -16.24 -4.86
CA TYR A 5 -2.86 -17.33 -5.87
C TYR A 5 -2.76 -18.74 -5.27
N VAL A 6 -2.36 -18.88 -4.00
CA VAL A 6 -2.20 -20.20 -3.37
C VAL A 6 -3.49 -20.61 -2.67
N ALA A 7 -4.02 -21.76 -3.07
CA ALA A 7 -5.17 -22.37 -2.41
C ALA A 7 -4.76 -22.86 -1.01
N GLN A 8 -5.26 -22.20 0.03
CA GLN A 8 -5.21 -22.74 1.39
C GLN A 8 -6.38 -23.72 1.54
N ASN A 9 -6.08 -25.00 1.79
CA ASN A 9 -7.03 -26.02 2.26
C ASN A 9 -8.43 -26.02 1.62
N VAL A 10 -8.51 -26.17 0.29
CA VAL A 10 -9.74 -26.46 -0.50
C VAL A 10 -10.48 -25.25 -1.11
N GLN A 11 -10.05 -23.99 -0.87
CA GLN A 11 -10.58 -22.85 -1.64
C GLN A 11 -9.70 -22.51 -2.86
N VAL A 12 -10.30 -22.56 -4.05
CA VAL A 12 -9.68 -22.03 -5.28
C VAL A 12 -9.72 -20.50 -5.20
N PRO A 13 -8.56 -19.81 -5.17
CA PRO A 13 -8.56 -18.36 -5.09
C PRO A 13 -9.19 -17.70 -6.31
N ILE A 14 -9.76 -16.51 -6.13
CA ILE A 14 -10.51 -15.83 -7.19
C ILE A 14 -9.63 -15.55 -8.42
N LEU A 15 -8.33 -15.29 -8.23
CA LEU A 15 -7.40 -15.05 -9.34
C LEU A 15 -7.26 -16.28 -10.24
N ASN A 16 -7.23 -17.48 -9.67
CA ASN A 16 -7.17 -18.74 -10.43
C ASN A 16 -8.45 -18.94 -11.25
N ILE A 17 -9.61 -18.54 -10.69
CA ILE A 17 -10.89 -18.58 -11.42
C ILE A 17 -10.87 -17.56 -12.56
N LEU A 18 -10.46 -16.33 -12.31
CA LEU A 18 -10.40 -15.26 -13.31
C LEU A 18 -9.43 -15.62 -14.45
N GLU A 19 -8.29 -16.22 -14.13
CA GLU A 19 -7.32 -16.72 -15.11
C GLU A 19 -7.89 -17.88 -15.93
N SER A 20 -8.43 -18.91 -15.27
CA SER A 20 -8.91 -20.13 -15.95
C SER A 20 -10.17 -19.93 -16.78
N THR A 21 -11.02 -18.97 -16.41
CA THR A 21 -12.25 -18.65 -17.15
C THR A 21 -12.04 -17.66 -18.28
N ASN A 22 -10.85 -17.03 -18.35
CA ASN A 22 -10.48 -16.04 -19.37
C ASN A 22 -11.53 -14.91 -19.53
N VAL A 23 -12.16 -14.52 -18.41
CA VAL A 23 -13.19 -13.46 -18.38
C VAL A 23 -12.60 -12.06 -18.42
N LEU A 24 -11.31 -11.93 -18.10
CA LEU A 24 -10.58 -10.67 -18.11
C LEU A 24 -9.91 -10.44 -19.46
N SER A 25 -9.84 -9.18 -19.89
CA SER A 25 -9.07 -8.82 -21.10
C SER A 25 -7.57 -9.01 -20.92
N GLN A 26 -7.08 -8.80 -19.70
CA GLN A 26 -5.72 -9.08 -19.26
C GLN A 26 -5.77 -9.65 -17.85
N ASN A 27 -4.88 -10.58 -17.51
CA ASN A 27 -4.73 -11.10 -16.15
C ASN A 27 -3.99 -10.07 -15.27
N VAL A 28 -4.59 -8.89 -15.14
CA VAL A 28 -4.04 -7.71 -14.47
C VAL A 28 -5.13 -7.07 -13.62
N LEU A 29 -4.77 -6.71 -12.39
CA LEU A 29 -5.56 -5.86 -11.52
C LEU A 29 -4.84 -4.54 -11.30
N GLY A 30 -5.53 -3.42 -11.53
CA GLY A 30 -5.06 -2.09 -11.17
C GLY A 30 -5.69 -1.61 -9.87
N ILE A 31 -4.91 -1.02 -8.98
CA ILE A 31 -5.35 -0.56 -7.66
C ILE A 31 -4.99 0.91 -7.47
N TYR A 32 -6.01 1.70 -7.14
CA TYR A 32 -5.91 3.07 -6.67
C TYR A 32 -6.52 3.15 -5.28
N LEU A 33 -5.80 3.70 -4.31
CA LEU A 33 -6.32 4.00 -2.97
C LEU A 33 -6.28 5.51 -2.76
N GLU A 34 -7.38 6.08 -2.29
CA GLU A 34 -7.43 7.50 -1.96
C GLU A 34 -6.54 7.78 -0.74
N GLN A 35 -5.77 8.87 -0.77
CA GLN A 35 -4.94 9.25 0.36
C GLN A 35 -5.79 9.71 1.53
N ASN A 36 -5.60 9.07 2.68
CA ASN A 36 -6.10 9.60 3.94
C ASN A 36 -5.11 10.67 4.49
N SER A 37 -5.03 11.80 3.79
CA SER A 37 -4.08 12.90 4.09
C SER A 37 -4.56 13.85 5.20
N GLY A 38 -5.57 13.46 5.98
CA GLY A 38 -6.22 14.33 6.97
C GLY A 38 -7.16 15.38 6.36
N ALA A 39 -7.32 15.38 5.03
CA ALA A 39 -8.43 16.06 4.37
C ALA A 39 -9.74 15.36 4.73
N THR A 40 -10.82 16.13 4.90
CA THR A 40 -12.18 15.57 5.04
C THR A 40 -12.46 14.73 3.80
N LEU A 41 -12.38 13.41 3.93
CA LEU A 41 -12.92 12.50 2.93
C LEU A 41 -14.36 12.93 2.71
N LYS A 42 -14.70 13.31 1.48
CA LYS A 42 -16.12 13.49 1.15
C LYS A 42 -16.73 12.11 1.28
N GLU A 43 -17.60 11.90 2.27
CA GLU A 43 -18.29 10.62 2.47
C GLU A 43 -19.00 10.12 1.20
N THR A 44 -19.26 11.01 0.24
CA THR A 44 -19.90 10.73 -1.04
C THR A 44 -18.94 10.36 -2.17
N ALA A 45 -17.61 10.40 -1.97
CA ALA A 45 -16.61 10.02 -2.98
C ALA A 45 -16.06 8.61 -2.70
N PRO A 46 -15.79 7.78 -3.73
CA PRO A 46 -15.16 6.48 -3.54
C PRO A 46 -13.77 6.62 -2.88
N GLY A 47 -13.47 5.79 -1.87
CA GLY A 47 -12.18 5.77 -1.17
C GLY A 47 -11.04 5.04 -1.92
N GLY A 48 -11.32 4.55 -3.13
CA GLY A 48 -10.38 3.80 -3.95
C GLY A 48 -11.07 3.18 -5.16
N GLU A 49 -10.29 2.48 -5.98
CA GLU A 49 -10.73 1.81 -7.19
C GLU A 49 -9.92 0.52 -7.40
N ILE A 50 -10.61 -0.55 -7.78
CA ILE A 50 -9.99 -1.76 -8.33
C ILE A 50 -10.43 -1.90 -9.79
N THR A 51 -9.47 -1.95 -10.70
CA THR A 51 -9.67 -2.18 -12.13
C THR A 51 -9.40 -3.65 -12.42
N PHE A 52 -10.41 -4.41 -12.81
CA PHE A 52 -10.23 -5.79 -13.28
C PHE A 52 -9.98 -5.82 -14.78
N GLY A 53 -8.96 -6.57 -15.22
CA GLY A 53 -8.72 -6.80 -16.63
C GLY A 53 -7.75 -5.84 -17.32
N GLY A 54 -7.03 -5.03 -16.54
CA GLY A 54 -6.14 -3.99 -17.04
C GLY A 54 -5.82 -2.94 -15.98
N VAL A 55 -5.47 -1.74 -16.44
CA VAL A 55 -5.14 -0.58 -15.60
C VAL A 55 -5.99 0.63 -15.97
N ASN A 56 -6.22 1.54 -15.03
CA ASN A 56 -6.88 2.82 -15.27
C ASN A 56 -5.83 3.93 -15.39
N SER A 57 -5.53 4.35 -16.62
CA SER A 57 -4.54 5.39 -16.92
C SER A 57 -4.96 6.80 -16.48
N GLU A 58 -6.20 7.02 -16.06
CA GLU A 58 -6.62 8.30 -15.49
C GLU A 58 -6.09 8.51 -14.06
N ARG A 59 -5.67 7.42 -13.39
CA ARG A 59 -5.20 7.43 -12.00
C ARG A 59 -3.69 7.65 -11.84
N PHE A 60 -2.91 7.50 -12.90
CA PHE A 60 -1.45 7.59 -12.85
C PHE A 60 -0.87 8.31 -14.05
N THR A 61 0.39 8.68 -13.95
CA THR A 61 1.16 9.32 -15.02
C THR A 61 2.47 8.59 -15.25
N GLY A 62 3.01 8.72 -16.47
CA GLY A 62 4.20 7.99 -16.88
C GLY A 62 3.94 6.49 -17.03
N ASP A 63 5.02 5.72 -17.05
CA ASP A 63 4.98 4.28 -17.27
C ASP A 63 4.90 3.50 -15.94
N VAL A 64 4.27 2.33 -16.00
CA VAL A 64 4.27 1.38 -14.89
C VAL A 64 5.62 0.68 -14.84
N THR A 65 6.33 0.81 -13.73
CA THR A 65 7.59 0.11 -13.47
C THR A 65 7.30 -1.20 -12.77
N TYR A 66 7.67 -2.32 -13.39
CA TYR A 66 7.40 -3.66 -12.86
C TYR A 66 8.60 -4.27 -12.15
N VAL A 67 8.32 -5.01 -11.09
CA VAL A 67 9.25 -5.85 -10.34
C VAL A 67 8.70 -7.27 -10.32
N ASN A 68 9.53 -8.24 -10.69
CA ASN A 68 9.11 -9.64 -10.69
C ASN A 68 8.84 -10.12 -9.27
N ASN A 69 7.74 -10.85 -9.11
CA ASN A 69 7.41 -11.52 -7.87
C ASN A 69 8.50 -12.55 -7.52
N ILE A 70 8.71 -12.76 -6.23
CA ILE A 70 9.60 -13.79 -5.72
C ILE A 70 8.89 -15.15 -5.84
N ALA A 71 9.54 -16.10 -6.50
CA ALA A 71 8.93 -17.40 -6.80
C ALA A 71 8.39 -18.08 -5.53
N SER A 72 7.20 -18.68 -5.66
CA SER A 72 6.47 -19.34 -4.56
C SER A 72 5.94 -18.44 -3.45
N GLN A 73 6.20 -17.12 -3.49
CA GLN A 73 5.62 -16.14 -2.58
C GLN A 73 4.44 -15.42 -3.23
N GLN A 74 3.55 -14.84 -2.42
CA GLN A 74 2.36 -14.16 -2.91
C GLN A 74 2.55 -12.65 -2.90
N TRP A 75 2.59 -12.04 -4.08
CA TRP A 75 2.74 -10.58 -4.21
C TRP A 75 3.90 -10.03 -3.39
N THR A 76 4.99 -10.78 -3.35
CA THR A 76 6.20 -10.48 -2.61
C THR A 76 7.30 -10.07 -3.56
N ILE A 77 7.94 -8.94 -3.27
CA ILE A 77 9.05 -8.40 -4.05
C ILE A 77 10.21 -8.00 -3.15
N ALA A 78 11.42 -7.97 -3.71
CA ALA A 78 12.62 -7.59 -2.97
C ALA A 78 12.63 -6.09 -2.64
N VAL A 79 12.95 -5.75 -1.40
CA VAL A 79 13.14 -4.36 -0.96
C VAL A 79 14.53 -3.90 -1.41
N GLY A 80 14.57 -2.99 -2.38
CA GLY A 80 15.80 -2.44 -2.94
C GLY A 80 16.47 -1.40 -2.03
N GLY A 81 15.73 -0.78 -1.12
CA GLY A 81 16.26 0.14 -0.12
C GLY A 81 15.19 0.97 0.56
N MET A 82 15.56 1.60 1.67
CA MET A 82 14.69 2.51 2.42
C MET A 82 15.48 3.67 3.01
N LYS A 83 14.87 4.86 3.01
CA LYS A 83 15.47 6.08 3.58
C LYS A 83 14.47 6.83 4.45
N VAL A 84 14.95 7.33 5.58
CA VAL A 84 14.21 8.21 6.50
C VAL A 84 15.05 9.48 6.72
N GLY A 85 14.57 10.61 6.19
CA GLY A 85 15.32 11.85 6.09
C GLY A 85 16.62 11.64 5.32
N ASN A 86 17.75 11.80 6.01
CA ASN A 86 19.08 11.54 5.46
C ASN A 86 19.65 10.16 5.81
N THR A 87 18.94 9.39 6.64
CA THR A 87 19.38 8.09 7.14
C THR A 87 18.96 6.99 6.17
N VAL A 88 19.92 6.20 5.71
CA VAL A 88 19.66 4.95 4.98
C VAL A 88 19.36 3.85 6.00
N ILE A 89 18.22 3.18 5.85
CA ILE A 89 17.86 2.04 6.69
C ILE A 89 18.42 0.79 6.02
N ASN A 90 19.22 0.01 6.76
CA ASN A 90 19.70 -1.26 6.27
C ASN A 90 18.53 -2.25 6.20
N THR A 91 18.22 -2.72 4.99
CA THR A 91 17.10 -3.63 4.75
C THR A 91 17.52 -5.10 4.82
N ASP A 92 18.82 -5.41 4.92
CA ASP A 92 19.37 -6.78 5.02
C ASP A 92 18.81 -7.77 3.97
N GLY A 93 18.57 -7.28 2.74
CA GLY A 93 18.00 -8.10 1.67
C GLY A 93 16.53 -8.50 1.90
N ALA A 94 15.78 -7.71 2.67
CA ALA A 94 14.39 -7.94 2.98
C ALA A 94 13.52 -8.13 1.73
N MET A 95 12.43 -8.85 1.94
CA MET A 95 11.34 -9.02 1.00
C MET A 95 10.07 -8.44 1.62
N ALA A 96 9.17 -7.98 0.77
CA ALA A 96 7.93 -7.38 1.21
C ALA A 96 6.75 -7.84 0.38
N ALA A 97 5.70 -8.30 1.06
CA ALA A 97 4.39 -8.52 0.48
C ALA A 97 3.66 -7.18 0.33
N ILE A 98 3.12 -6.96 -0.85
CA ILE A 98 2.32 -5.77 -1.19
C ILE A 98 0.87 -6.09 -0.85
N ASP A 99 0.40 -5.58 0.28
CA ASP A 99 -0.79 -6.07 0.95
C ASP A 99 -1.85 -4.98 1.12
N THR A 100 -2.82 -4.94 0.21
CA THR A 100 -3.98 -4.03 0.27
C THR A 100 -4.94 -4.35 1.42
N GLY A 101 -4.73 -5.45 2.16
CA GLY A 101 -5.52 -5.82 3.33
C GLY A 101 -4.95 -5.26 4.64
N THR A 102 -3.73 -4.71 4.61
CA THR A 102 -3.05 -4.16 5.78
C THR A 102 -3.06 -2.64 5.72
N THR A 103 -3.44 -1.97 6.82
CA THR A 103 -3.42 -0.50 6.86
C THR A 103 -2.00 0.06 7.00
N ALA A 104 -1.16 -0.55 7.85
CA ALA A 104 0.16 -0.06 8.24
C ALA A 104 1.30 -0.65 7.39
N MET A 105 2.51 -0.18 7.61
CA MET A 105 3.73 -0.86 7.17
C MET A 105 4.21 -1.74 8.32
N LEU A 106 4.01 -3.06 8.21
CA LEU A 106 4.45 -4.01 9.23
C LEU A 106 5.83 -4.54 8.89
N VAL A 107 6.79 -4.30 9.77
CA VAL A 107 8.21 -4.62 9.56
C VAL A 107 8.79 -5.26 10.82
N PRO A 108 9.92 -5.98 10.75
CA PRO A 108 10.62 -6.48 11.92
C PRO A 108 10.89 -5.37 12.94
N GLN A 109 10.92 -5.71 14.23
CA GLN A 109 11.06 -4.73 15.30
C GLN A 109 12.34 -3.88 15.17
N SER A 110 13.45 -4.48 14.74
CA SER A 110 14.70 -3.76 14.47
C SER A 110 14.53 -2.68 13.39
N ILE A 111 13.80 -2.99 12.32
CA ILE A 111 13.49 -2.08 11.23
C ILE A 111 12.51 -1.00 11.69
N ALA A 112 11.45 -1.35 12.42
CA ALA A 112 10.51 -0.37 12.99
C ALA A 112 11.24 0.63 13.91
N ASN A 113 12.16 0.13 14.74
CA ASN A 113 12.99 0.98 15.60
C ASN A 113 13.93 1.88 14.78
N ALA A 114 14.54 1.36 13.72
CA ALA A 114 15.43 2.13 12.85
C ALA A 114 14.67 3.24 12.09
N ILE A 115 13.48 2.93 11.57
CA ILE A 115 12.62 3.90 10.87
C ILE A 115 12.20 5.01 11.83
N ASN A 116 11.55 4.63 12.93
CA ASN A 116 10.96 5.60 13.84
C ASN A 116 12.02 6.38 14.63
N GLY A 117 13.12 5.73 15.02
CA GLY A 117 14.23 6.37 15.71
C GLY A 117 14.99 7.40 14.86
N ALA A 118 14.87 7.33 13.53
CA ALA A 118 15.42 8.33 12.62
C ALA A 118 14.54 9.60 12.50
N ILE A 119 13.34 9.60 13.11
CA ILE A 119 12.40 10.74 13.06
C ILE A 119 12.58 11.61 14.32
N PRO A 120 12.92 12.90 14.17
CA PRO A 120 13.06 13.81 15.30
C PRO A 120 11.78 13.90 16.14
N GLY A 121 11.95 13.79 17.46
CA GLY A 121 10.85 13.87 18.42
C GLY A 121 10.01 12.60 18.53
N ALA A 122 10.32 11.51 17.82
CA ALA A 122 9.61 10.26 18.01
C ALA A 122 9.76 9.71 19.45
N LEU A 123 8.69 9.10 19.95
CA LEU A 123 8.60 8.49 21.28
C LEU A 123 8.22 7.02 21.18
N THR A 124 8.69 6.21 22.12
CA THR A 124 8.21 4.83 22.32
C THR A 124 7.37 4.75 23.58
N SER A 125 6.34 3.92 23.55
CA SER A 125 5.55 3.59 24.73
C SER A 125 5.66 2.11 25.05
N THR A 126 6.35 1.78 26.14
CA THR A 126 6.44 0.41 26.66
C THR A 126 5.09 -0.08 27.17
N SER A 127 4.24 0.82 27.69
CA SER A 127 2.87 0.49 28.14
C SER A 127 1.89 0.26 26.99
N ALA A 128 2.17 0.75 25.78
CA ALA A 128 1.41 0.46 24.57
C ALA A 128 2.07 -0.63 23.72
N GLY A 129 2.68 -1.64 24.34
CA GLY A 129 3.26 -2.79 23.63
C GLY A 129 4.49 -2.48 22.79
N GLY A 130 5.19 -1.37 23.07
CA GLY A 130 6.37 -0.94 22.31
C GLY A 130 6.02 -0.11 21.05
N ASN A 131 4.78 0.34 20.92
CA ASN A 131 4.36 1.20 19.81
C ASN A 131 5.12 2.52 19.78
N TRP A 132 5.37 3.01 18.57
CA TRP A 132 6.01 4.28 18.29
C TRP A 132 4.97 5.39 18.03
N PHE A 133 5.29 6.58 18.50
CA PHE A 133 4.50 7.80 18.34
C PHE A 133 5.37 8.90 17.74
N LEU A 134 4.90 9.53 16.68
CA LEU A 134 5.58 10.61 15.98
C LEU A 134 4.90 11.94 16.32
N PRO A 135 5.61 13.08 16.36
CA PRO A 135 4.95 14.38 16.39
C PRO A 135 3.92 14.46 15.25
N CYS A 136 2.67 14.84 15.50
CA CYS A 136 1.69 14.86 14.40
C CYS A 136 2.06 15.85 13.29
N SER A 137 2.78 16.93 13.66
CA SER A 137 3.33 17.93 12.73
C SER A 137 4.83 17.68 12.50
N GLY A 138 5.17 17.05 11.38
CA GLY A 138 6.55 16.83 10.96
C GLY A 138 6.69 16.78 9.45
N ASN A 139 7.92 16.74 8.97
CA ASN A 139 8.25 16.82 7.54
C ASN A 139 9.42 15.90 7.14
N THR A 140 9.72 14.88 7.96
CA THR A 140 10.80 13.94 7.64
C THR A 140 10.38 13.12 6.42
N ALA A 141 11.11 13.27 5.32
CA ALA A 141 10.87 12.51 4.10
C ALA A 141 11.12 11.03 4.32
N VAL A 142 10.22 10.16 3.87
CA VAL A 142 10.38 8.71 3.96
C VAL A 142 10.19 8.12 2.57
N SER A 143 11.04 7.19 2.18
CA SER A 143 10.94 6.53 0.89
C SER A 143 11.35 5.06 0.96
N ILE A 144 10.70 4.23 0.15
CA ILE A 144 11.02 2.81 -0.02
C ILE A 144 11.17 2.51 -1.51
N THR A 145 12.14 1.68 -1.87
CA THR A 145 12.47 1.37 -3.26
C THR A 145 12.25 -0.11 -3.56
N PHE A 146 11.63 -0.38 -4.70
CA PHE A 146 11.41 -1.71 -5.26
C PHE A 146 11.92 -1.72 -6.71
N GLY A 147 12.92 -2.55 -7.01
CA GLY A 147 13.61 -2.50 -8.29
C GLY A 147 14.18 -1.10 -8.57
N THR A 148 13.71 -0.45 -9.63
CA THR A 148 14.09 0.93 -9.99
C THR A 148 13.05 1.98 -9.61
N PHE A 149 11.96 1.59 -8.96
CA PHE A 149 10.89 2.50 -8.57
C PHE A 149 11.00 2.87 -7.08
N THR A 150 10.99 4.15 -6.78
CA THR A 150 10.96 4.68 -5.40
C THR A 150 9.59 5.26 -5.10
N ILE A 151 8.99 4.79 -4.02
CA ILE A 151 7.73 5.31 -3.47
C ILE A 151 8.09 6.29 -2.35
N ASP A 152 7.70 7.55 -2.53
CA ASP A 152 7.76 8.55 -1.47
C ASP A 152 6.52 8.40 -0.57
N ILE A 153 6.77 8.32 0.74
CA ILE A 153 5.74 8.19 1.77
C ILE A 153 5.66 9.54 2.48
N PRO A 154 4.59 10.32 2.28
CA PRO A 154 4.36 11.55 3.00
C PRO A 154 4.40 11.33 4.50
N TYR A 155 4.96 12.30 5.22
CA TYR A 155 5.05 12.23 6.68
C TYR A 155 3.67 12.01 7.33
N THR A 156 2.63 12.65 6.79
CA THR A 156 1.24 12.51 7.25
C THR A 156 0.67 11.11 7.05
N SER A 157 1.17 10.34 6.09
CA SER A 157 0.79 8.94 5.90
C SER A 157 1.47 8.04 6.93
N LEU A 158 2.69 8.39 7.35
CA LEU A 158 3.41 7.68 8.40
C LEU A 158 2.95 8.03 9.81
N ALA A 159 2.63 9.30 10.07
CA ALA A 159 2.07 9.79 11.33
C ALA A 159 0.53 9.78 11.25
N ILE A 160 -0.10 8.71 11.73
CA ILE A 160 -1.54 8.46 11.54
C ILE A 160 -2.39 9.52 12.25
N GLN A 161 -2.88 10.51 11.50
CA GLN A 161 -3.53 11.70 12.05
C GLN A 161 -4.78 11.39 12.88
N SER A 162 -5.52 10.33 12.56
CA SER A 162 -6.70 9.89 13.31
C SER A 162 -6.40 9.32 14.70
N THR A 163 -5.13 9.07 15.02
CA THR A 163 -4.68 8.53 16.32
C THR A 163 -4.05 9.61 17.22
N ALA A 164 -4.25 10.88 16.88
CA ALA A 164 -3.64 11.99 17.57
C ALA A 164 -4.00 12.02 19.07
N MET A 165 -2.98 12.12 19.92
CA MET A 165 -3.09 12.28 21.37
C MET A 165 -2.30 13.51 21.82
N LYS A 166 -2.88 14.26 22.77
CA LYS A 166 -2.20 15.40 23.38
C LYS A 166 -1.42 14.93 24.60
N THR A 167 -0.15 15.33 24.66
CA THR A 167 0.73 15.13 25.80
C THR A 167 1.19 16.49 26.33
N SER A 168 1.86 16.50 27.48
CA SER A 168 2.57 17.69 27.97
C SER A 168 3.63 18.21 27.00
N SER A 169 4.16 17.32 26.13
CA SER A 169 5.25 17.60 25.21
C SER A 169 4.78 17.91 23.78
N GLY A 170 3.46 18.01 23.55
CA GLY A 170 2.87 18.28 22.23
C GLY A 170 1.86 17.21 21.78
N THR A 171 1.43 17.29 20.53
CA THR A 171 0.48 16.35 19.92
C THR A 171 1.23 15.25 19.17
N TYR A 172 0.94 14.00 19.50
CA TYR A 172 1.59 12.81 18.95
C TYR A 172 0.60 11.90 18.24
N CYS A 173 1.04 11.31 17.14
CA CYS A 173 0.27 10.41 16.30
C CYS A 173 0.96 9.05 16.31
N GLN A 174 0.20 7.96 16.34
CA GLN A 174 0.77 6.62 16.23
C GLN A 174 1.50 6.48 14.89
N SER A 175 2.69 5.88 14.92
CA SER A 175 3.43 5.57 13.70
C SER A 175 2.77 4.43 12.94
N ALA A 176 2.73 4.55 11.61
CA ALA A 176 2.33 3.48 10.72
C ALA A 176 3.47 2.51 10.38
N ALA A 177 4.72 2.77 10.78
CA ALA A 177 5.80 1.79 10.71
C ALA A 177 5.83 1.00 12.02
N MET A 178 5.24 -0.19 12.00
CA MET A 178 4.91 -0.95 13.20
C MET A 178 5.53 -2.35 13.18
N PHE A 179 5.78 -2.89 14.37
CA PHE A 179 5.92 -4.32 14.56
C PHE A 179 4.61 -4.86 15.15
N PRO A 180 4.09 -6.02 14.71
CA PRO A 180 2.87 -6.57 15.28
C PRO A 180 3.06 -6.82 16.78
N THR A 181 2.07 -6.40 17.56
CA THR A 181 2.14 -6.49 19.02
C THR A 181 1.79 -7.90 19.49
N GLY A 182 2.65 -8.53 20.29
CA GLY A 182 2.41 -9.84 20.91
C GLY A 182 3.72 -10.56 21.23
N SER A 183 3.78 -11.35 22.31
CA SER A 183 5.01 -12.05 22.72
C SER A 183 5.49 -13.13 21.75
N THR A 184 4.64 -13.53 20.80
CA THR A 184 4.92 -14.53 19.76
C THR A 184 4.88 -13.92 18.35
N ALA A 185 4.66 -12.61 18.22
CA ALA A 185 4.62 -11.98 16.92
C ALA A 185 6.03 -11.98 16.31
N THR A 186 6.15 -12.48 15.09
CA THR A 186 7.34 -12.32 14.25
C THR A 186 6.89 -11.81 12.90
N VAL A 187 7.73 -11.00 12.26
CA VAL A 187 7.54 -10.54 10.88
C VAL A 187 8.73 -11.06 10.11
N GLU A 188 8.56 -12.20 9.45
CA GLU A 188 9.60 -12.77 8.59
C GLU A 188 9.62 -12.07 7.21
N GLU A 189 8.51 -11.44 6.84
CA GLU A 189 8.29 -10.71 5.58
C GLU A 189 7.59 -9.39 5.87
N TRP A 190 8.04 -8.28 5.26
CA TRP A 190 7.39 -6.99 5.49
C TRP A 190 6.00 -6.95 4.83
N LEU A 191 5.01 -6.37 5.49
CA LEU A 191 3.72 -6.06 4.86
C LEU A 191 3.65 -4.57 4.51
N ILE A 192 3.48 -4.28 3.22
CA ILE A 192 3.39 -2.92 2.70
C ILE A 192 1.93 -2.59 2.46
N GLY A 193 1.33 -1.93 3.45
CA GLY A 193 -0.08 -1.60 3.48
C GLY A 193 -0.45 -0.23 2.92
N ASP A 194 -1.70 0.16 3.15
CA ASP A 194 -2.36 1.35 2.62
C ASP A 194 -1.58 2.65 2.87
N VAL A 195 -0.88 2.77 3.99
CA VAL A 195 -0.03 3.94 4.31
C VAL A 195 1.06 4.20 3.28
N VAL A 196 1.49 3.17 2.56
CA VAL A 196 2.41 3.26 1.42
C VAL A 196 1.63 3.25 0.11
N LEU A 197 0.70 2.29 -0.05
CA LEU A 197 0.02 2.03 -1.33
C LEU A 197 -0.92 3.15 -1.77
N SER A 198 -1.41 3.99 -0.86
CA SER A 198 -2.17 5.20 -1.22
C SER A 198 -1.33 6.31 -1.87
N ASN A 199 -0.01 6.17 -1.94
CA ASN A 199 0.88 7.16 -2.56
C ASN A 199 1.34 6.76 -3.97
N VAL A 200 0.86 5.62 -4.48
CA VAL A 200 1.30 5.04 -5.75
C VAL A 200 0.15 4.29 -6.40
N TYR A 201 0.10 4.27 -7.73
CA TYR A 201 -0.79 3.34 -8.42
C TYR A 201 -0.15 1.97 -8.45
N THR A 202 -0.85 0.96 -7.95
CA THR A 202 -0.32 -0.41 -7.82
C THR A 202 -0.95 -1.33 -8.85
N VAL A 203 -0.15 -2.17 -9.49
CA VAL A 203 -0.60 -3.12 -10.50
C VAL A 203 -0.19 -4.53 -10.11
N PHE A 204 -1.15 -5.44 -10.08
CA PHE A 204 -0.95 -6.86 -9.86
C PHE A 204 -1.12 -7.59 -11.19
N ASP A 205 -0.02 -7.92 -11.87
CA ASP A 205 -0.01 -8.67 -13.12
C ASP A 205 0.27 -10.14 -12.83
N PHE A 206 -0.79 -10.95 -12.87
CA PHE A 206 -0.75 -12.38 -12.62
C PHE A 206 -0.75 -13.20 -13.93
N GLY A 207 -0.72 -12.55 -15.10
CA GLY A 207 -0.56 -13.23 -16.38
C GLY A 207 0.88 -13.31 -16.83
N THR A 208 1.62 -12.21 -16.74
CA THR A 208 3.03 -12.17 -17.10
C THR A 208 3.86 -12.82 -16.00
N ASN A 209 4.74 -13.75 -16.35
CA ASN A 209 5.57 -14.48 -15.38
C ASN A 209 4.74 -15.27 -14.35
N ALA A 210 3.53 -15.71 -14.73
CA ALA A 210 2.60 -16.46 -13.86
C ALA A 210 3.25 -17.70 -13.20
N ALA A 211 4.13 -18.40 -13.93
CA ALA A 211 4.87 -19.55 -13.41
C ALA A 211 5.76 -19.24 -12.18
N ASN A 212 6.14 -17.97 -11.99
CA ASN A 212 6.92 -17.48 -10.85
C ASN A 212 6.09 -16.55 -9.94
N GLY A 213 4.75 -16.62 -10.00
CA GLY A 213 3.85 -15.84 -9.17
C GLY A 213 3.57 -14.41 -9.67
N GLY A 214 3.91 -14.11 -10.93
CA GLY A 214 3.55 -12.84 -11.56
C GLY A 214 4.58 -11.72 -11.41
N ARG A 215 4.11 -10.48 -11.47
CA ARG A 215 4.90 -9.27 -11.22
C ARG A 215 4.03 -8.14 -10.67
N ILE A 216 4.66 -7.22 -9.94
CA ILE A 216 4.00 -6.07 -9.34
C ILE A 216 4.48 -4.81 -10.02
N GLY A 217 3.56 -3.93 -10.40
CA GLY A 217 3.84 -2.67 -11.05
C GLY A 217 3.53 -1.47 -10.17
N PHE A 218 4.32 -0.42 -10.32
CA PHE A 218 4.11 0.86 -9.64
C PHE A 218 4.18 2.02 -10.63
N ALA A 219 3.29 2.99 -10.47
CA ALA A 219 3.32 4.25 -11.22
C ALA A 219 2.97 5.45 -10.33
N LYS A 220 3.48 6.63 -10.71
CA LYS A 220 3.20 7.88 -9.98
C LYS A 220 1.74 8.26 -10.15
N LEU A 221 1.05 8.60 -9.06
CA LEU A 221 -0.34 9.06 -9.11
C LEU A 221 -0.48 10.30 -10.01
N GLY A 222 -1.57 10.35 -10.76
CA GLY A 222 -1.89 11.50 -11.62
C GLY A 222 -2.50 12.65 -10.84
N SER A 223 -2.40 13.86 -11.37
CA SER A 223 -2.91 15.09 -10.73
C SER A 223 -4.43 15.11 -10.51
N GLY A 224 -5.17 14.13 -11.04
CA GLY A 224 -6.59 13.90 -10.78
C GLY A 224 -6.90 13.22 -9.44
N GLY A 225 -5.89 12.75 -8.70
CA GLY A 225 -6.05 12.16 -7.36
C GLY A 225 -6.12 13.16 -6.22
N ASN A 226 -6.11 14.48 -6.48
CA ASN A 226 -6.17 15.47 -5.41
C ASN A 226 -6.68 16.86 -5.84
N SER A 227 -7.64 16.97 -6.77
CA SER A 227 -8.13 18.29 -7.20
C SER A 227 -9.62 18.29 -7.51
N THR A 228 -10.29 19.20 -6.80
CA THR A 228 -11.62 19.74 -7.04
C THR A 228 -11.91 19.98 -8.52
N SER A 229 -13.11 19.57 -8.92
CA SER A 229 -13.72 19.75 -10.23
C SER A 229 -13.47 21.14 -10.82
N ALA A 230 -12.87 21.18 -12.02
CA ALA A 230 -13.02 22.29 -12.94
C ALA A 230 -13.39 21.71 -14.31
N SER A 231 -14.63 21.96 -14.71
CA SER A 231 -15.17 21.68 -16.02
C SER A 231 -14.37 22.38 -17.12
N SER A 232 -13.94 21.64 -18.14
CA SER A 232 -13.82 22.22 -19.47
C SER A 232 -14.10 21.16 -20.54
N SER A 233 -15.01 21.54 -21.43
CA SER A 233 -15.57 20.80 -22.55
C SER A 233 -14.56 20.64 -23.68
N GLY A 234 -14.38 19.41 -24.17
CA GLY A 234 -13.67 19.15 -25.42
C GLY A 234 -13.57 17.66 -25.74
N SER A 235 -14.49 17.15 -26.55
CA SER A 235 -14.41 15.80 -27.13
C SER A 235 -13.22 15.68 -28.09
N PRO A 236 -12.58 14.51 -28.16
CA PRO A 236 -12.76 13.72 -29.37
C PRO A 236 -13.10 12.24 -29.09
N LYS A 237 -13.91 11.68 -29.99
CA LYS A 237 -14.41 10.31 -29.98
C LYS A 237 -13.27 9.30 -30.19
N SER A 238 -13.20 8.27 -29.34
CA SER A 238 -12.64 6.97 -29.69
C SER A 238 -13.53 5.89 -29.09
N VAL A 239 -13.95 4.94 -29.93
CA VAL A 239 -14.85 3.84 -29.59
C VAL A 239 -14.00 2.70 -29.03
N LEU A 240 -14.09 2.46 -27.72
CA LEU A 240 -13.56 1.26 -27.07
C LEU A 240 -14.66 0.62 -26.22
N LYS A 241 -14.71 -0.71 -26.27
CA LYS A 241 -15.69 -1.54 -25.54
C LYS A 241 -15.59 -1.25 -24.03
N PRO A 242 -16.71 -1.17 -23.30
CA PRO A 242 -16.70 -0.78 -21.90
C PRO A 242 -15.99 -1.84 -21.05
N ALA A 243 -14.90 -1.44 -20.40
CA ALA A 243 -14.41 -2.15 -19.21
C ALA A 243 -15.46 -2.00 -18.11
N LEU A 244 -15.75 -3.10 -17.41
CA LEU A 244 -16.74 -3.11 -16.34
C LEU A 244 -16.16 -2.41 -15.11
N LEU A 245 -16.46 -1.12 -14.94
CA LEU A 245 -16.18 -0.39 -13.71
C LEU A 245 -17.10 -0.91 -12.59
N LEU A 246 -16.54 -1.61 -11.63
CA LEU A 246 -17.21 -1.87 -10.35
C LEU A 246 -16.75 -0.79 -9.35
N GLN A 247 -17.61 0.19 -9.07
CA GLN A 247 -17.40 1.13 -7.97
C GLN A 247 -17.67 0.40 -6.66
N ALA A 248 -16.61 0.04 -5.93
CA ALA A 248 -16.74 -0.49 -4.58
C ALA A 248 -16.90 0.67 -3.60
N ALA A 249 -18.07 0.78 -2.97
CA ALA A 249 -18.22 1.57 -1.76
C ALA A 249 -17.45 0.85 -0.63
N VAL A 250 -16.22 1.28 -0.36
CA VAL A 250 -15.44 0.78 0.77
C VAL A 250 -16.00 1.43 2.03
N PHE A 251 -16.82 0.67 2.75
CA PHE A 251 -17.17 1.03 4.13
C PHE A 251 -15.93 0.89 4.99
N ALA A 252 -15.59 1.96 5.71
CA ALA A 252 -14.66 1.92 6.81
C ALA A 252 -15.11 0.88 7.87
N SER A 253 -14.12 0.26 8.50
CA SER A 253 -14.20 -0.73 9.58
C SER A 253 -14.42 -2.19 9.17
N ILE A 254 -13.31 -2.93 9.06
CA ILE A 254 -13.15 -4.22 9.75
C ILE A 254 -11.74 -4.24 10.36
N SER A 255 -11.62 -3.68 11.56
CA SER A 255 -10.58 -4.08 12.50
C SER A 255 -10.98 -5.43 13.07
N ALA A 256 -10.56 -6.53 12.45
CA ALA A 256 -10.41 -7.86 13.06
C ALA A 256 -10.16 -8.90 11.96
N LEU A 257 -8.90 -9.24 11.72
CA LEU A 257 -8.38 -10.51 12.21
C LEU A 257 -6.86 -10.47 12.05
N PHE A 258 -6.18 -10.72 13.16
CA PHE A 258 -4.77 -11.07 13.18
C PHE A 258 -4.50 -12.13 12.12
N ALA A 259 -3.44 -11.92 11.35
CA ALA A 259 -2.71 -12.99 10.71
C ALA A 259 -2.48 -14.11 11.73
N LEU A 260 -3.04 -15.29 11.46
CA LEU A 260 -2.59 -16.59 11.94
C LEU A 260 -3.27 -17.64 11.06
N PHE A 261 -2.42 -18.50 10.48
CA PHE A 261 -2.63 -19.61 9.52
C PHE A 261 -2.56 -19.26 8.04
#